data_AF-A0AAU2QDW3-F1
#
_entry.id   AF-A0AAU2QDW3-F1
#
_cell.length_a   1.000
_cell.length_b   1.000
_cell.length_c   1.000
_cell.angle_alpha   90.00
_cell.angle_beta   90.00
_cell.angle_gamma   90.00
#
_symmetry.space_group_name_H-M   'P 1'
#
loop_
_entity.id
_entity.type
_entity.pdbx_description
1 polymer ?
#
loop_
_entity_poly.entity_id
_entity_poly.type
_entity_poly.pdbx_seq_one_letter_code
_entity_poly.pdbx_strand_id
1 'polypeptide(L)'
;MATQDEPPSQPGITAMLTNQTSACKLAREAIAAGAEVRVFDGEVPQWMVAGIAATRLRRTLARGLQETIGLDETVEILARHRGEQLRTGTINAADRLWFFNLYFDSTGTELLACSGVKRSRRLTTKDSFEP
;
A
#
# COMPACT_ATOMS: atom_id res chain seq x y z
N MET A 1 27.41 25.71 -10.56
CA MET A 1 27.14 24.30 -10.91
C MET A 1 25.86 23.89 -10.19
N ALA A 2 25.01 23.13 -10.86
CA ALA A 2 23.55 23.07 -10.70
C ALA A 2 23.00 22.90 -9.27
N THR A 3 21.91 23.65 -9.04
CA THR A 3 20.90 23.54 -7.99
C THR A 3 20.43 22.09 -7.82
N GLN A 4 20.57 21.55 -6.62
CA GLN A 4 19.66 20.51 -6.14
C GLN A 4 18.77 21.17 -5.10
N ASP A 5 17.67 21.74 -5.59
CA ASP A 5 16.43 21.89 -4.84
C ASP A 5 16.04 20.48 -4.39
N GLU A 6 16.50 20.05 -3.22
CA GLU A 6 15.88 18.94 -2.52
C GLU A 6 14.50 19.44 -2.09
N PRO A 7 13.39 18.89 -2.63
CA PRO A 7 12.06 19.30 -2.19
C PRO A 7 11.95 18.99 -0.69
N PRO A 8 11.17 19.78 0.08
CA PRO A 8 11.07 19.63 1.52
C PRO A 8 10.73 18.17 1.82
N SER A 9 11.68 17.46 2.41
CA SER A 9 11.54 16.05 2.72
C SER A 9 10.41 15.95 3.74
N GLN A 10 9.19 15.70 3.25
CA GLN A 10 8.18 15.00 4.02
C GLN A 10 8.93 13.84 4.69
N PRO A 11 8.80 13.61 6.01
CA PRO A 11 9.47 12.49 6.66
C PRO A 11 9.28 11.28 5.78
N GLY A 12 10.39 10.79 5.20
CA GLY A 12 10.30 9.92 4.03
C GLY A 12 9.38 8.76 4.36
N ILE A 13 8.50 8.34 3.46
CA ILE A 13 7.49 7.30 3.72
C ILE A 13 8.13 6.05 4.36
N THR A 14 9.39 5.76 4.05
CA THR A 14 10.26 4.77 4.71
C THR A 14 10.37 4.93 6.23
N ALA A 15 10.50 6.14 6.76
CA ALA A 15 10.56 6.44 8.18
C ALA A 15 9.21 6.20 8.88
N MET A 16 8.10 6.41 8.18
CA MET A 16 6.75 6.17 8.70
C MET A 16 6.38 4.68 8.71
N LEU A 17 7.00 3.88 7.85
CA LEU A 17 6.89 2.42 7.83
C LEU A 17 7.66 1.81 9.01
N THR A 18 7.02 1.74 10.17
CA THR A 18 7.61 1.13 11.37
C THR A 18 7.13 -0.32 11.51
N ASN A 19 6.50 -0.67 12.62
CA ASN A 19 6.00 -2.03 12.92
C ASN A 19 4.47 -2.06 13.09
N GLN A 20 3.75 -1.13 12.44
CA GLN A 20 2.28 -1.08 12.53
C GLN A 20 1.65 -2.38 11.99
N THR A 21 2.24 -2.96 10.94
CA THR A 21 1.83 -4.24 10.39
C THR A 21 3.05 -5.04 9.93
N SER A 22 2.87 -6.34 9.77
CA SER A 22 3.85 -7.25 9.16
C SER A 22 4.29 -6.84 7.74
N ALA A 23 3.49 -6.05 7.03
CA ALA A 23 3.80 -5.56 5.69
C ALA A 23 4.82 -4.39 5.68
N CYS A 24 4.95 -3.64 6.78
CA CYS A 24 5.80 -2.45 6.83
C CYS A 24 7.27 -2.76 6.54
N LYS A 25 7.78 -3.89 7.04
CA LYS A 25 9.17 -4.32 6.79
C LYS A 25 9.43 -4.57 5.29
N LEU A 26 8.57 -5.35 4.64
CA LEU A 26 8.68 -5.64 3.20
C LEU A 26 8.50 -4.37 2.35
N ALA A 27 7.60 -3.47 2.75
CA ALA A 27 7.42 -2.19 2.08
C ALA A 27 8.69 -1.33 2.13
N ARG A 28 9.41 -1.30 3.26
CA ARG A 28 10.70 -0.61 3.37
C ARG A 28 11.77 -1.23 2.49
N GLU A 29 11.87 -2.55 2.49
CA GLU A 29 12.81 -3.28 1.63
C GLU A 29 12.52 -2.99 0.16
N ALA A 30 11.24 -2.92 -0.23
CA ALA A 30 10.84 -2.54 -1.58
C ALA A 30 11.28 -1.10 -1.93
N ILE A 31 11.10 -0.13 -1.02
CA ILE A 31 11.57 1.25 -1.25
C ILE A 31 13.09 1.28 -1.38
N ALA A 32 13.83 0.57 -0.51
CA ALA A 32 15.28 0.47 -0.59
C ALA A 32 15.76 -0.16 -1.91
N ALA A 33 14.96 -1.06 -2.49
CA ALA A 33 15.19 -1.64 -3.81
C ALA A 33 14.73 -0.76 -4.99
N GLY A 34 14.25 0.47 -4.75
CA GLY A 34 13.83 1.41 -5.79
C GLY A 34 12.36 1.32 -6.19
N ALA A 35 11.47 0.93 -5.27
CA ALA A 35 10.03 0.92 -5.51
C ALA A 35 9.48 2.32 -5.87
N GLU A 36 8.46 2.34 -6.72
CA GLU A 36 7.68 3.55 -7.00
C GLU A 36 6.72 3.79 -5.82
N VAL A 37 6.83 4.96 -5.19
CA VAL A 37 5.94 5.36 -4.10
C VAL A 37 5.03 6.49 -4.57
N ARG A 38 3.74 6.37 -4.28
CA ARG A 38 2.74 7.37 -4.64
C ARG A 38 1.79 7.58 -3.47
N VAL A 39 1.71 8.80 -2.96
CA VAL A 39 0.67 9.22 -2.01
C VAL A 39 -0.39 9.98 -2.78
N PHE A 40 -1.66 9.69 -2.48
CA PHE A 40 -2.78 10.39 -3.08
C PHE A 40 -3.17 11.55 -2.17
N ASP A 41 -3.34 12.74 -2.74
CA ASP A 41 -3.77 13.94 -2.00
C ASP A 41 -5.24 13.90 -1.58
N GLY A 42 -6.00 12.94 -2.10
CA GLY A 42 -7.41 12.75 -1.79
C GLY A 42 -7.63 12.08 -0.43
N GLU A 43 -8.46 12.71 0.39
CA GLU A 43 -9.06 12.08 1.55
C GLU A 43 -10.16 11.11 1.11
N VAL A 44 -10.12 9.91 1.68
CA VAL A 44 -11.13 8.87 1.45
C VAL A 44 -11.77 8.49 2.77
N PRO A 45 -13.09 8.26 2.81
CA PRO A 45 -13.75 7.81 4.02
C PRO A 45 -13.19 6.47 4.48
N GLN A 46 -12.85 6.34 5.77
CA GLN A 46 -12.34 5.10 6.34
C GLN A 46 -13.21 3.89 6.02
N TRP A 47 -14.54 4.03 6.05
CA TRP A 47 -15.46 2.91 5.85
C TRP A 47 -15.34 2.31 4.45
N MET A 48 -14.98 3.12 3.45
CA MET A 48 -14.78 2.68 2.07
C MET A 48 -13.53 1.82 1.96
N VAL A 49 -12.40 2.32 2.48
CA VAL A 49 -11.12 1.59 2.43
C VAL A 49 -11.12 0.35 3.32
N ALA A 50 -11.76 0.40 4.49
CA ALA A 50 -11.94 -0.76 5.36
C ALA A 50 -12.82 -1.82 4.69
N GLY A 51 -13.89 -1.42 4.00
CA GLY A 51 -14.74 -2.32 3.23
C GLY A 51 -14.00 -3.03 2.11
N ILE A 52 -13.15 -2.30 1.37
CA ILE A 52 -12.28 -2.86 0.32
C ILE A 52 -11.29 -3.85 0.93
N ALA A 53 -10.58 -3.47 1.99
CA ALA A 53 -9.60 -4.33 2.67
C ALA A 53 -10.26 -5.60 3.22
N ALA A 54 -11.40 -5.49 3.90
CA ALA A 54 -12.15 -6.64 4.43
C ALA A 54 -12.67 -7.56 3.33
N THR A 55 -13.18 -7.00 2.23
CA THR A 55 -13.61 -7.79 1.06
C THR A 55 -12.43 -8.54 0.45
N ARG A 56 -11.26 -7.90 0.38
CA ARG A 56 -10.05 -8.48 -0.16
C ARG A 56 -9.51 -9.60 0.72
N LEU A 57 -9.55 -9.44 2.04
CA LEU A 57 -9.19 -10.47 3.00
C LEU A 57 -10.12 -11.69 2.84
N ARG A 58 -11.44 -11.46 2.82
CA ARG A 58 -12.43 -12.53 2.60
C ARG A 58 -12.19 -13.30 1.30
N ARG A 59 -11.91 -12.61 0.20
CA ARG A 59 -11.62 -13.24 -1.10
C ARG A 59 -10.34 -14.06 -1.07
N THR A 60 -9.32 -13.55 -0.38
CA THR A 60 -8.03 -14.22 -0.21
C THR A 60 -8.18 -15.49 0.59
N LEU A 61 -8.85 -15.43 1.74
CA LEU A 61 -9.13 -16.60 2.59
C LEU A 61 -10.03 -17.61 1.89
N ALA A 62 -11.06 -17.15 1.17
CA ALA A 62 -12.03 -18.05 0.53
C ALA A 62 -11.49 -18.75 -0.73
N ARG A 63 -10.51 -18.16 -1.44
CA ARG A 63 -10.05 -18.67 -2.74
C ARG A 63 -8.55 -18.98 -2.81
N GLY A 64 -7.75 -18.59 -1.81
CA GLY A 64 -6.30 -18.77 -1.81
C GLY A 64 -5.57 -18.08 -2.98
N LEU A 65 -6.20 -17.12 -3.66
CA LEU A 65 -5.76 -16.63 -4.97
C LEU A 65 -4.62 -15.61 -4.93
N GLN A 66 -4.41 -14.92 -3.82
CA GLN A 66 -3.40 -13.87 -3.68
C GLN A 66 -2.71 -13.99 -2.34
N GLU A 67 -1.38 -14.05 -2.35
CA GLU A 67 -0.59 -13.98 -1.12
C GLU A 67 -0.66 -12.54 -0.59
N THR A 68 -1.18 -12.36 0.62
CA THR A 68 -1.33 -11.05 1.26
C THR A 68 -0.53 -11.03 2.56
N ILE A 69 0.04 -9.89 2.90
CA ILE A 69 0.73 -9.66 4.18
C ILE A 69 0.15 -8.42 4.86
N GLY A 70 -0.08 -8.50 6.18
CA GLY A 70 -0.60 -7.42 7.01
C GLY A 70 -2.00 -6.92 6.66
N LEU A 71 -2.77 -7.68 5.85
CA LEU A 71 -4.11 -7.29 5.43
C LEU A 71 -5.16 -7.48 6.53
N ASP A 72 -5.02 -8.55 7.31
CA ASP A 72 -5.77 -8.80 8.54
C ASP A 72 -5.52 -7.71 9.59
N GLU A 73 -4.25 -7.44 9.90
CA GLU A 73 -3.83 -6.37 10.81
C GLU A 73 -4.36 -5.00 10.34
N THR A 74 -4.28 -4.72 9.04
CA THR A 74 -4.83 -3.51 8.44
C THR A 74 -6.33 -3.39 8.65
N VAL A 75 -7.10 -4.46 8.46
CA VAL A 75 -8.56 -4.43 8.66
C VAL A 75 -8.89 -4.14 10.13
N GLU A 76 -8.15 -4.73 11.07
CA GLU A 76 -8.34 -4.46 12.50
C GLU A 76 -7.98 -3.02 12.89
N ILE A 77 -6.86 -2.49 12.39
CA ILE A 77 -6.44 -1.11 12.65
C ILE A 77 -7.47 -0.14 12.07
N LEU A 78 -7.84 -0.31 10.79
CA LEU A 78 -8.84 0.54 10.16
C LEU A 78 -10.15 0.52 10.96
N ALA A 79 -10.58 -0.63 11.48
CA ALA A 79 -11.81 -0.73 12.27
C ALA A 79 -11.80 0.11 13.57
N ARG A 80 -10.63 0.50 14.09
CA ARG A 80 -10.49 1.39 15.25
C ARG A 80 -10.65 2.88 14.90
N HIS A 81 -10.38 3.25 13.64
CA HIS A 81 -10.47 4.63 13.12
C HIS A 81 -11.81 4.91 12.40
N ARG A 82 -12.91 4.29 12.86
CA ARG A 82 -14.21 4.44 12.19
C ARG A 82 -14.69 5.88 12.22
N GLY A 83 -15.10 6.38 11.05
CA GLY A 83 -15.64 7.73 10.88
C GLY A 83 -14.59 8.79 10.53
N GLU A 84 -13.31 8.42 10.50
CA GLU A 84 -12.24 9.33 10.09
C GLU A 84 -12.09 9.38 8.56
N GLN A 85 -11.56 10.50 8.08
CA GLN A 85 -11.06 10.64 6.73
C GLN A 85 -9.59 10.24 6.72
N LEU A 86 -9.22 9.38 5.78
CA LEU A 86 -7.87 8.84 5.68
C LEU A 86 -7.26 9.25 4.35
N ARG A 87 -5.96 9.50 4.33
CA ARG A 87 -5.21 9.53 3.08
C ARG A 87 -4.72 8.13 2.74
N THR A 88 -4.51 7.89 1.45
CA THR A 88 -3.99 6.61 0.98
C THR A 88 -2.75 6.81 0.15
N GLY A 89 -1.91 5.78 0.13
CA GLY A 89 -0.77 5.71 -0.75
C GLY A 89 -0.54 4.30 -1.22
N THR A 90 0.36 4.16 -2.18
CA THR A 90 0.74 2.89 -2.75
C THR A 90 2.24 2.82 -2.94
N ILE A 91 2.79 1.62 -2.77
CA ILE A 91 4.17 1.31 -3.11
C ILE A 91 4.12 0.17 -4.11
N ASN A 92 4.72 0.38 -5.26
CA ASN A 92 4.85 -0.63 -6.29
C ASN A 92 6.31 -1.08 -6.32
N ALA A 93 6.56 -2.30 -5.85
CA ALA A 93 7.92 -2.85 -5.81
C ALA A 93 8.54 -2.85 -7.22
N ALA A 94 9.85 -2.60 -7.30
CA ALA A 94 10.57 -2.52 -8.56
C ALA A 94 10.48 -3.84 -9.36
N ASP A 95 10.46 -4.97 -8.65
CA ASP A 95 10.25 -6.32 -9.21
C ASP A 95 8.81 -6.58 -9.69
N ARG A 96 7.88 -5.65 -9.41
CA ARG A 96 6.43 -5.73 -9.64
C ARG A 96 5.77 -6.98 -9.05
N LEU A 97 6.44 -7.68 -8.15
CA LEU A 97 5.93 -8.85 -7.45
C LEU A 97 5.03 -8.42 -6.30
N TRP A 98 5.40 -7.34 -5.61
CA TRP A 98 4.64 -6.82 -4.48
C TRP A 98 4.03 -5.46 -4.77
N PHE A 99 2.81 -5.29 -4.30
CA PHE A 99 2.13 -4.01 -4.27
C PHE A 99 1.65 -3.76 -2.85
N PHE A 100 2.01 -2.62 -2.28
CA PHE A 100 1.61 -2.24 -0.93
C PHE A 100 0.61 -1.10 -0.97
N ASN A 101 -0.40 -1.16 -0.10
CA ASN A 101 -1.33 -0.07 0.17
C ASN A 101 -0.98 0.51 1.53
N LEU A 102 -0.90 1.83 1.57
CA LEU A 102 -0.62 2.63 2.75
C LEU A 102 -1.89 3.37 3.12
N TYR A 103 -2.19 3.39 4.41
CA TYR A 103 -3.30 4.13 4.98
C TYR A 103 -2.72 5.09 6.01
N PHE A 104 -2.93 6.37 5.77
CA PHE A 104 -2.47 7.44 6.61
C PHE A 104 -3.65 8.10 7.33
N ASP A 105 -3.34 8.90 8.34
CA ASP A 105 -4.29 9.83 8.92
C ASP A 105 -4.77 10.87 7.89
N SER A 106 -5.71 11.74 8.28
CA SER A 106 -6.23 12.80 7.40
C SER A 106 -5.13 13.77 6.95
N THR A 107 -4.13 14.00 7.79
CA THR A 107 -3.03 14.93 7.51
C THR A 107 -1.97 14.32 6.58
N GLY A 108 -1.92 12.99 6.46
CA GLY A 108 -0.88 12.29 5.70
C GLY A 108 0.48 12.27 6.40
N THR A 109 0.53 12.64 7.67
CA THR A 109 1.78 12.75 8.44
C THR A 109 2.07 11.51 9.27
N GLU A 110 1.08 10.64 9.49
CA GLU A 110 1.25 9.39 10.21
C GLU A 110 0.69 8.20 9.41
N LEU A 111 1.45 7.10 9.37
CA LEU A 111 0.99 5.84 8.78
C LEU A 111 0.24 5.03 9.84
N LEU A 112 -1.05 4.81 9.59
CA LEU A 112 -1.90 3.98 10.44
C LEU A 112 -1.70 2.49 10.12
N ALA A 113 -1.74 2.12 8.83
CA ALA A 113 -1.65 0.73 8.43
C ALA A 113 -0.97 0.55 7.06
N CYS A 114 -0.31 -0.59 6.89
CA CYS A 114 0.27 -1.03 5.63
C CYS A 114 -0.22 -2.45 5.31
N SER A 115 -0.61 -2.70 4.07
CA SER A 115 -0.89 -4.06 3.60
C SER A 115 -0.18 -4.33 2.29
N GLY A 116 0.41 -5.51 2.16
CA GLY A 116 1.06 -5.97 0.95
C GLY A 116 0.21 -7.03 0.25
N VAL A 117 0.17 -6.98 -1.07
CA VAL A 117 -0.42 -8.01 -1.91
C VAL A 117 0.60 -8.43 -2.95
N LYS A 118 0.84 -9.73 -3.04
CA LYS A 118 1.65 -10.30 -4.09
C LYS A 118 0.83 -10.33 -5.36
N ARG A 119 1.33 -9.65 -6.39
CA ARG A 119 0.79 -9.77 -7.73
C ARG A 119 1.10 -11.16 -8.21
N SER A 120 0.06 -11.96 -8.44
CA SER A 120 0.20 -13.08 -9.35
C SER A 120 0.68 -12.50 -10.67
N ARG A 121 1.81 -13.02 -11.18
CA ARG A 121 2.29 -12.68 -12.51
C ARG A 121 1.16 -13.04 -13.46
N ARG A 122 0.31 -12.08 -13.81
CA ARG A 122 -0.51 -12.23 -15.00
C ARG A 122 0.52 -12.31 -16.10
N LEU A 123 0.79 -13.52 -16.59
CA LEU A 123 1.09 -13.68 -18.00
C LEU A 123 -0.10 -13.02 -18.68
N THR A 124 0.08 -11.75 -19.05
CA THR A 124 -0.73 -11.16 -20.10
C THR A 124 -0.40 -12.01 -21.32
N THR A 125 -1.19 -13.07 -21.55
CA THR A 125 -1.37 -13.66 -22.87
C THR A 125 -2.15 -12.63 -23.69
N LYS A 126 -1.47 -11.54 -24.05
CA LYS A 126 -1.90 -10.59 -25.05
C LYS A 126 -0.71 -10.36 -25.97
N ASP A 127 -0.27 -11.46 -26.58
CA ASP A 127 0.60 -11.47 -27.75
C ASP A 127 0.23 -12.72 -28.57
N SER A 128 -0.98 -12.71 -29.11
CA SER A 128 -1.47 -13.65 -30.11
C SER A 128 -2.79 -13.12 -30.62
N PHE A 129 -2.72 -12.04 -31.39
CA PHE A 129 -3.67 -11.70 -32.44
C PHE A 129 -3.08 -10.48 -33.15
N GLU A 130 -2.18 -10.75 -34.09
CA GLU A 130 -1.97 -9.87 -35.24
C GLU A 130 -2.73 -10.48 -36.45
N PRO A 131 -3.29 -9.63 -37.32
CA PRO A 131 -4.25 -10.00 -38.37
C PRO A 131 -3.65 -10.73 -39.57
#